data_AF-A0A3D4HLM1-F1
#
_entry.id   AF-A0A3D4HLM1-F1
#
_cell.length_a   1.000
_cell.length_b   1.000
_cell.length_c   1.000
_cell.angle_alpha   90.00
_cell.angle_beta   90.00
_cell.angle_gamma   90.00
#
_symmetry.space_group_name_H-M   'P 1'
#
loop_
_entity.id
_entity.type
_entity.pdbx_description
1 polymer ?
#
loop_
_entity_poly.entity_id
_entity_poly.type
_entity_poly.pdbx_seq_one_letter_code
_entity_poly.pdbx_strand_id
1 'polypeptide(L)'
;MWSVSWVPGGLYGITSCRLSGHGKVTQEVLPIWLERSWEFFWRGERPLVTYCYEHEIPEFSRRVLEVVEAIPFGEVLTYGQVAERAGNPKAARAVGSIMRSNPWALFIPCHRVIGSNGKLVGFGGGLELKSWLLDLEAGNIE
;
A
#
# COMPACT_ATOMS: atom_id res chain seq x y z
N MET A 1 20.46 -3.19 -5.72
CA MET A 1 19.25 -2.33 -5.71
C MET A 1 18.09 -3.19 -6.17
N TRP A 2 16.84 -2.99 -5.75
CA TRP A 2 15.71 -3.83 -6.21
C TRP A 2 14.81 -2.98 -7.10
N SER A 3 14.41 -3.51 -8.26
CA SER A 3 13.41 -2.92 -9.16
C SER A 3 12.13 -3.70 -9.07
N VAL A 4 11.02 -3.01 -9.24
CA VAL A 4 9.70 -3.57 -9.08
C VAL A 4 9.02 -3.49 -10.44
N SER A 5 8.51 -4.61 -10.92
CA SER A 5 7.83 -4.67 -12.21
C SER A 5 6.32 -4.62 -12.00
N TRP A 6 5.65 -3.83 -12.83
CA TRP A 6 4.26 -3.41 -12.70
C TRP A 6 3.36 -4.15 -13.70
N VAL A 7 2.15 -4.51 -13.28
CA VAL A 7 1.02 -4.82 -14.19
C VAL A 7 -0.24 -4.09 -13.70
N PRO A 8 -1.29 -3.94 -14.53
CA PRO A 8 -2.51 -3.20 -14.16
C PRO A 8 -3.27 -3.69 -12.91
N GLY A 9 -2.85 -4.80 -12.28
CA GLY A 9 -3.42 -5.39 -11.07
C GLY A 9 -2.54 -5.30 -9.81
N GLY A 10 -1.37 -4.66 -9.85
CA GLY A 10 -0.49 -4.50 -8.69
C GLY A 10 0.93 -5.03 -8.92
N LEU A 11 1.64 -5.29 -7.82
CA LEU A 11 3.03 -5.75 -7.82
C LEU A 11 3.15 -7.11 -8.54
N TYR A 12 3.76 -7.12 -9.72
CA TYR A 12 3.92 -8.33 -10.53
C TYR A 12 5.23 -9.07 -10.24
N GLY A 13 6.25 -8.36 -9.75
CA GLY A 13 7.51 -8.98 -9.36
C GLY A 13 8.47 -8.01 -8.70
N ILE A 14 9.32 -8.55 -7.83
CA ILE A 14 10.46 -7.86 -7.23
C ILE A 14 11.71 -8.45 -7.88
N THR A 15 12.41 -7.65 -8.66
CA THR A 15 13.63 -8.05 -9.38
C THR A 15 14.83 -7.45 -8.68
N SER A 16 15.87 -8.24 -8.38
CA SER A 16 17.13 -7.67 -7.91
C SER A 16 17.80 -6.97 -9.09
N CYS A 17 17.96 -5.64 -9.04
CA CYS A 17 18.93 -4.96 -9.90
C CYS A 17 20.33 -5.39 -9.46
N ARG A 18 20.92 -6.31 -10.21
CA ARG A 18 22.35 -6.27 -10.45
C ARG A 18 22.61 -5.16 -11.46
N LEU A 19 23.52 -4.25 -11.14
CA LEU A 19 24.23 -3.52 -12.19
C LEU A 19 24.86 -4.60 -13.07
N SER A 20 24.40 -4.71 -14.31
CA SER A 20 24.74 -5.71 -15.34
C SER A 20 24.00 -7.06 -15.32
N GLY A 21 23.30 -7.32 -16.43
CA GLY A 21 23.17 -8.65 -17.02
C GLY A 21 21.89 -9.42 -16.72
N HIS A 22 21.07 -9.60 -17.76
CA HIS A 22 19.85 -10.42 -17.82
C HIS A 22 19.93 -11.75 -17.06
N GLY A 23 18.97 -11.96 -16.15
CA GLY A 23 18.68 -13.27 -15.56
C GLY A 23 17.24 -13.30 -15.06
N LYS A 24 16.45 -14.29 -15.52
CA LYS A 24 15.12 -14.57 -14.97
C LYS A 24 15.28 -14.99 -13.51
N VAL A 25 14.62 -14.30 -12.59
CA VAL A 25 14.58 -14.65 -11.17
C VAL A 25 13.57 -15.78 -10.99
N THR A 26 14.05 -16.99 -10.80
CA THR A 26 13.27 -18.12 -10.28
C THR A 26 13.21 -17.99 -8.75
N GLN A 27 12.00 -18.10 -8.18
CA GLN A 27 11.71 -18.11 -6.73
C GLN A 27 12.64 -19.08 -5.98
N GLU A 28 13.07 -18.79 -4.75
CA GLU A 28 12.45 -19.45 -3.57
C GLU A 28 12.65 -18.73 -2.22
N VAL A 29 13.40 -17.63 -2.14
CA VAL A 29 13.63 -16.95 -0.85
C VAL A 29 13.25 -15.48 -0.96
N LEU A 30 12.25 -15.06 -0.17
CA LEU A 30 11.94 -13.63 -0.04
C LEU A 30 13.19 -12.90 0.45
N PRO A 31 13.51 -11.71 -0.08
CA PRO A 31 14.61 -10.94 0.45
C PRO A 31 14.41 -10.70 1.96
N ILE A 32 15.46 -10.86 2.76
CA ILE A 32 15.36 -10.73 4.24
C ILE A 32 14.77 -9.39 4.70
N TRP A 33 14.95 -8.32 3.92
CA TRP A 33 14.34 -7.03 4.21
C TRP A 33 12.81 -7.07 4.11
N LEU A 34 12.26 -7.86 3.17
CA LEU A 34 10.83 -7.99 2.93
C LEU A 34 10.19 -8.82 4.05
N GLU A 35 10.84 -9.92 4.43
CA GLU A 35 10.44 -10.75 5.57
C GLU A 35 10.38 -9.93 6.86
N ARG A 36 11.44 -9.18 7.18
CA ARG A 36 11.45 -8.28 8.36
C ARG A 36 10.40 -7.17 8.27
N SER A 37 10.21 -6.58 7.09
CA SER A 37 9.18 -5.55 6.89
C SER A 37 7.77 -6.10 7.13
N TRP A 38 7.56 -7.37 6.82
CA TRP A 38 6.31 -8.09 7.08
C TRP A 38 6.09 -8.33 8.58
N GLU A 39 7.12 -8.74 9.30
CA GLU A 39 7.06 -8.89 10.76
C GLU A 39 6.67 -7.57 11.45
N PHE A 40 7.24 -6.45 11.01
CA PHE A 40 6.85 -5.12 11.52
C PHE A 40 5.36 -4.84 11.29
N PHE A 41 4.86 -5.11 10.09
CA PHE A 41 3.44 -4.90 9.77
C PHE A 41 2.51 -5.66 10.74
N TRP A 42 2.76 -6.95 10.98
CA TRP A 42 1.90 -7.76 11.87
C TRP A 42 2.01 -7.38 13.34
N ARG A 43 3.10 -6.73 13.74
CA ARG A 43 3.26 -6.18 15.10
C ARG A 43 2.64 -4.80 15.25
N GLY A 44 2.01 -4.27 14.20
CA GLY A 44 1.46 -2.92 14.17
C GLY A 44 2.51 -1.82 14.05
N GLU A 45 3.76 -2.19 13.73
CA GLU A 45 4.85 -1.26 13.52
C GLU A 45 4.92 -0.83 12.06
N ARG A 46 5.47 0.36 11.79
CA ARG A 46 5.64 0.84 10.41
C ARG A 46 6.71 -0.01 9.71
N PRO A 47 6.39 -0.63 8.56
CA PRO A 47 7.39 -1.36 7.78
C PRO A 47 8.52 -0.45 7.28
N LEU A 48 9.76 -0.91 7.35
CA LEU A 48 10.93 -0.17 6.90
C LEU A 48 11.21 -0.43 5.40
N VAL A 49 10.36 0.13 4.54
CA VAL A 49 10.48 -0.03 3.08
C VAL A 49 10.76 1.32 2.41
N THR A 50 11.73 1.34 1.49
CA THR A 50 11.92 2.46 0.57
C THR A 50 11.26 2.11 -0.76
N TYR A 51 10.30 2.93 -1.18
CA TYR A 51 9.62 2.73 -2.46
C TYR A 51 10.44 3.32 -3.61
N CYS A 52 10.82 2.48 -4.56
CA CYS A 52 11.38 2.92 -5.84
C CYS A 52 10.28 2.83 -6.91
N TYR A 53 10.02 3.95 -7.58
CA TYR A 53 9.10 3.99 -8.71
C TYR A 53 9.91 4.07 -10.01
N GLU A 54 9.53 3.27 -10.99
CA GLU A 54 10.19 3.24 -12.31
C GLU A 54 10.03 4.57 -13.06
N HIS A 55 8.95 5.28 -12.76
CA HIS A 55 8.61 6.58 -13.33
C HIS A 55 8.28 7.59 -12.22
N GLU A 56 8.42 8.87 -12.56
CA GLU A 56 8.01 9.95 -11.67
C GLU A 56 6.51 9.86 -11.38
N ILE A 57 6.17 9.89 -10.09
CA ILE A 57 4.77 9.92 -9.66
C ILE A 57 4.31 11.38 -9.62
N PRO A 58 3.10 11.70 -10.10
CA PRO A 58 2.51 13.01 -9.90
C PRO A 58 2.54 13.45 -8.42
N GLU A 59 2.87 14.71 -8.18
CA GLU A 59 3.10 15.25 -6.84
C GLU A 59 1.91 15.00 -5.87
N PHE A 60 0.67 15.15 -6.36
CA PHE A 60 -0.52 14.86 -5.56
C PHE A 60 -0.62 13.38 -5.18
N SER A 61 -0.32 12.47 -6.11
CA SER A 61 -0.31 11.03 -5.84
C SER A 61 0.75 10.67 -4.81
N ARG A 62 1.96 11.27 -4.89
CA ARG A 62 3.00 11.10 -3.85
C ARG A 62 2.49 11.52 -2.47
N ARG A 63 1.90 12.72 -2.34
CA ARG A 63 1.32 13.18 -1.06
C ARG A 63 0.23 12.26 -0.53
N VAL A 64 -0.64 11.75 -1.42
CA VAL A 64 -1.68 10.78 -1.03
C VAL A 64 -1.05 9.49 -0.47
N LEU A 65 -0.03 8.95 -1.12
CA LEU A 65 0.66 7.75 -0.64
C LEU A 65 1.34 7.99 0.72
N GLU A 66 1.99 9.14 0.91
CA GLU A 66 2.61 9.53 2.19
C GLU A 66 1.59 9.64 3.33
N VAL A 67 0.42 10.25 3.06
CA VAL A 67 -0.67 10.33 4.05
C VAL A 67 -1.19 8.94 4.43
N VAL A 68 -1.35 8.05 3.44
CA VAL A 68 -1.88 6.71 3.67
C VAL A 68 -0.88 5.82 4.40
N GLU A 69 0.40 5.91 4.05
CA GLU A 69 1.49 5.22 4.75
C GLU A 69 1.57 5.62 6.23
N ALA A 70 1.22 6.86 6.56
CA ALA A 70 1.24 7.38 7.92
C ALA A 70 0.01 6.99 8.77
N ILE A 71 -1.00 6.30 8.22
CA ILE A 71 -2.17 5.88 9.00
C ILE A 71 -1.75 4.77 9.97
N PRO A 72 -1.89 4.96 11.30
CA PRO A 72 -1.51 3.94 12.29
C PRO A 72 -2.28 2.63 12.13
N PHE A 73 -1.71 1.54 12.66
CA PHE A 73 -2.39 0.25 12.74
C PHE A 73 -3.62 0.36 13.64
N GLY A 74 -4.76 -0.18 13.19
CA GLY A 74 -6.04 -0.08 13.89
C GLY A 74 -6.77 1.25 13.71
N GLU A 75 -6.17 2.22 12.99
CA GLU A 75 -6.82 3.47 12.65
C GLU A 75 -7.28 3.51 11.19
N VAL A 76 -8.28 4.34 10.91
CA VAL A 76 -8.83 4.53 9.57
C VAL A 76 -9.00 6.00 9.24
N LEU A 77 -8.88 6.32 7.95
CA LEU A 77 -9.27 7.62 7.40
C LEU A 77 -10.27 7.44 6.28
N THR A 78 -11.11 8.44 6.08
CA THR A 78 -11.97 8.50 4.90
C THR A 78 -11.19 8.99 3.68
N TYR A 79 -11.64 8.63 2.48
CA TYR A 79 -11.07 9.20 1.24
C TYR A 79 -11.04 10.74 1.23
N GLY A 80 -12.03 11.38 1.86
CA GLY A 80 -12.07 12.84 2.01
C GLY A 80 -10.99 13.37 2.93
N GLN A 81 -10.80 12.75 4.09
CA GLN A 81 -9.73 13.12 5.04
C GLN A 81 -8.34 12.92 4.44
N VAL A 82 -8.13 11.85 3.67
CA VAL A 82 -6.86 11.64 2.95
C VAL A 82 -6.64 12.75 1.91
N ALA A 83 -7.69 13.10 1.14
CA ALA A 83 -7.60 14.14 0.12
C ALA A 83 -7.29 15.52 0.73
N GLU A 84 -7.94 15.85 1.85
CA GLU A 84 -7.69 17.06 2.63
C GLU A 84 -6.25 17.12 3.15
N ARG A 85 -5.76 16.05 3.81
CA ARG A 85 -4.38 15.97 4.31
C ARG A 85 -3.35 16.02 3.18
N ALA A 86 -3.68 15.52 2.00
CA ALA A 86 -2.84 15.60 0.80
C ALA A 86 -2.92 16.95 0.05
N GLY A 87 -3.65 17.93 0.60
CA GLY A 87 -3.72 19.31 0.10
C GLY A 87 -4.80 19.57 -0.95
N ASN A 88 -5.73 18.65 -1.18
CA ASN A 88 -6.88 18.87 -2.06
C ASN A 88 -8.17 18.23 -1.50
N PRO A 89 -8.92 18.96 -0.66
CA PRO A 89 -10.15 18.44 -0.02
C PRO A 89 -11.23 17.94 -0.99
N LYS A 90 -11.20 18.38 -2.26
CA LYS A 90 -12.17 17.99 -3.30
C LYS A 90 -11.77 16.72 -4.07
N ALA A 91 -10.62 16.12 -3.76
CA ALA A 91 -10.03 15.04 -4.54
C ALA A 91 -10.29 13.61 -4.01
N ALA A 92 -11.34 13.40 -3.20
CA ALA A 92 -11.66 12.07 -2.64
C ALA A 92 -11.77 10.96 -3.71
N ARG A 93 -12.36 11.26 -4.87
CA ARG A 93 -12.43 10.29 -5.99
C ARG A 93 -11.06 9.96 -6.56
N ALA A 94 -10.17 10.96 -6.68
CA ALA A 94 -8.81 10.76 -7.16
C ALA A 94 -8.00 9.90 -6.17
N VAL A 95 -8.18 10.11 -4.85
CA VAL A 95 -7.62 9.21 -3.82
C VAL A 95 -8.09 7.78 -4.06
N GLY A 96 -9.37 7.56 -4.31
CA GLY A 96 -9.92 6.24 -4.64
C GLY A 96 -9.23 5.58 -5.84
N SER A 97 -8.96 6.34 -6.90
CA SER A 97 -8.20 5.84 -8.06
C SER A 97 -6.75 5.50 -7.70
N ILE A 98 -6.06 6.36 -6.94
CA ILE A 98 -4.69 6.12 -6.48
C ILE A 98 -4.62 4.85 -5.60
N MET A 99 -5.57 4.67 -4.68
CA MET A 99 -5.66 3.48 -3.83
C MET A 99 -5.92 2.20 -4.61
N ARG A 100 -6.71 2.26 -5.70
CA ARG A 100 -6.94 1.11 -6.58
C ARG A 100 -5.66 0.71 -7.32
N SER A 101 -4.82 1.67 -7.65
CA SER A 101 -3.53 1.46 -8.31
C SER A 101 -2.38 1.23 -7.31
N ASN A 102 -2.66 1.13 -6.01
CA ASN A 102 -1.63 0.89 -5.00
C ASN A 102 -1.07 -0.54 -5.14
N PRO A 103 0.19 -0.71 -5.57
CA PRO A 103 0.81 -2.04 -5.72
C PRO A 103 1.35 -2.57 -4.40
N TRP A 104 1.50 -1.68 -3.42
CA TRP A 104 2.15 -1.93 -2.14
C TRP A 104 1.09 -2.14 -1.08
N ALA A 105 0.07 -2.95 -1.36
CA ALA A 105 -0.93 -3.27 -0.35
C ALA A 105 -0.22 -3.76 0.93
N LEU A 106 -0.76 -3.37 2.08
CA LEU A 106 -0.20 -3.56 3.43
C LEU A 106 1.00 -2.65 3.78
N PHE A 107 1.97 -2.44 2.90
CA PHE A 107 3.06 -1.46 3.15
C PHE A 107 2.55 -0.02 3.06
N ILE A 108 1.75 0.25 2.04
CA ILE A 108 0.87 1.41 1.94
C ILE A 108 -0.52 0.87 2.27
N PRO A 109 -1.03 1.10 3.49
CA PRO A 109 -2.19 0.38 4.03
C PRO A 109 -3.50 0.94 3.47
N CYS A 110 -3.75 0.76 2.17
CA CYS A 110 -4.94 1.27 1.51
C CYS A 110 -6.26 0.63 2.00
N HIS A 111 -6.18 -0.49 2.73
CA HIS A 111 -7.32 -1.06 3.45
C HIS A 111 -7.81 -0.15 4.59
N ARG A 112 -6.94 0.70 5.16
CA ARG A 112 -7.28 1.69 6.19
C ARG A 112 -8.01 2.93 5.65
N VAL A 113 -8.19 3.04 4.33
CA VAL A 113 -8.93 4.16 3.71
C VAL A 113 -10.36 3.74 3.38
N ILE A 114 -11.36 4.36 3.99
CA ILE A 114 -12.78 3.95 3.91
C ILE A 114 -13.72 5.04 3.35
N GLY A 115 -14.96 4.66 3.04
CA GLY A 115 -16.01 5.61 2.64
C GLY A 115 -16.41 6.55 3.78
N SER A 116 -16.94 7.73 3.45
CA SER A 116 -17.33 8.76 4.43
C SER A 116 -18.44 8.33 5.40
N ASN A 117 -19.21 7.30 5.07
CA ASN A 117 -20.27 6.72 5.90
C ASN A 117 -19.84 5.41 6.58
N GLY A 118 -18.54 5.18 6.72
CA GLY A 118 -18.00 3.93 7.27
C GLY A 118 -18.08 2.73 6.32
N LYS A 119 -18.64 2.88 5.11
CA LYS A 119 -18.73 1.77 4.16
C LYS A 119 -17.34 1.39 3.63
N LEU A 120 -17.08 0.09 3.61
CA LEU A 120 -15.96 -0.48 2.87
C LEU A 120 -16.26 -0.39 1.38
N VAL A 121 -15.42 0.35 0.67
CA VAL A 121 -15.44 0.46 -0.79
C VAL A 121 -14.02 0.33 -1.30
N GLY A 122 -13.89 -0.05 -2.58
CA GLY A 122 -12.65 0.04 -3.36
C GLY A 122 -11.40 -0.54 -2.68
N PHE A 123 -11.06 -1.78 -3.02
CA PHE A 123 -9.80 -2.40 -2.60
C PHE A 123 -9.34 -3.41 -3.66
N GLY A 124 -8.07 -3.33 -4.07
CA GLY A 124 -7.52 -4.20 -5.12
C GLY A 124 -7.59 -5.69 -4.77
N GLY A 125 -7.45 -6.03 -3.49
CA GLY A 125 -7.55 -7.40 -2.98
C GLY A 125 -8.98 -7.87 -2.64
N GLY A 126 -10.03 -7.11 -2.97
CA GLY A 126 -11.42 -7.45 -2.64
C GLY A 126 -11.90 -7.01 -1.25
N LEU A 127 -13.21 -6.80 -1.10
CA LEU A 127 -13.78 -6.24 0.14
C LEU A 127 -13.70 -7.20 1.34
N GLU A 128 -13.72 -8.51 1.09
CA GLU A 128 -13.56 -9.53 2.14
C GLU A 128 -12.21 -9.41 2.84
N LEU A 129 -11.12 -9.38 2.07
CA LEU A 129 -9.78 -9.19 2.60
C LEU A 129 -9.63 -7.86 3.33
N LYS A 130 -10.23 -6.79 2.80
CA LYS A 130 -10.23 -5.48 3.46
C LYS A 130 -10.93 -5.51 4.82
N SER A 131 -12.09 -6.16 4.91
CA SER A 131 -12.81 -6.31 6.18
C SER A 131 -11.98 -7.12 7.17
N TRP A 132 -11.48 -8.28 6.72
CA TRP A 132 -10.66 -9.15 7.55
C TRP A 132 -9.41 -8.43 8.09
N LEU A 133 -8.69 -7.67 7.27
CA LEU A 133 -7.55 -6.88 7.72
C LEU A 133 -7.97 -5.85 8.79
N LEU A 134 -9.07 -5.13 8.58
CA LEU A 134 -9.53 -4.15 9.56
C LEU A 134 -9.95 -4.82 10.89
N ASP A 135 -10.61 -5.97 10.83
CA ASP A 135 -10.98 -6.75 12.02
C ASP A 135 -9.74 -7.26 12.75
N LEU A 136 -8.72 -7.71 12.02
CA LEU A 136 -7.44 -8.11 12.59
C LEU A 136 -6.79 -6.96 13.34
N GLU A 137 -6.73 -5.80 12.70
CA GLU A 137 -6.09 -4.62 13.28
C GLU A 137 -6.86 -4.07 14.49
N ALA A 138 -8.17 -4.27 14.53
CA ALA A 138 -9.03 -3.92 15.65
C ALA A 138 -8.98 -4.95 16.80
N GLY A 139 -8.33 -6.10 16.62
CA GLY A 139 -8.31 -7.18 17.60
C GLY A 139 -9.63 -7.96 17.70
N ASN A 140 -10.43 -7.95 16.63
CA ASN A 140 -11.73 -8.63 16.55
C ASN A 140 -11.64 -10.08 16.04
N ILE A 141 -10.44 -10.59 15.79
CA ILE A 141 -10.20 -11.95 15.30
C ILE A 141 -9.63 -12.78 16.44
N GLU A 142 -10.37 -13.83 16.82
CA GLU A 142 -9.98 -14.84 17.82
C GLU A 142 -9.03 -15.90 17.27
#